data_AF-A0A6C0KI78-F1
#
_entry.id   AF-A0A6C0KI78-F1
#
_cell.length_a   1.000
_cell.length_b   1.000
_cell.length_c   1.000
_cell.angle_alpha   90.00
_cell.angle_beta   90.00
_cell.angle_gamma   90.00
#
_symmetry.space_group_name_H-M   'P 1'
#
loop_
_entity.id
_entity.type
_entity.pdbx_description
1 polymer ?
#
loop_
_entity_poly.entity_id
_entity_poly.type
_entity_poly.pdbx_seq_one_letter_code
_entity_poly.pdbx_strand_id
1 'polypeptide(L)'
;MNNELNMKLLDILPNEILTIIWSYINIKQKIWVNKVYFEKYHKLIIPEIPRFNSYMHFIIRNKYDYLFNIMVKDNHKLWLNKKKWPYKELIFNNYLDYLLYLCNKSNASKLKETLANYSKSNINANKYKIKRTNYNRWTN
;
A
#
# COMPACT_ATOMS: atom_id res chain seq x y z
N MET A 1 -2.89 16.87 -28.61
CA MET A 1 -3.76 16.28 -29.65
C MET A 1 -4.92 15.58 -28.93
N ASN A 2 -6.06 16.27 -28.89
CA ASN A 2 -7.44 15.82 -28.59
C ASN A 2 -7.72 14.94 -27.37
N ASN A 3 -7.71 15.51 -26.16
CA ASN A 3 -8.43 14.95 -25.00
C ASN A 3 -9.62 15.83 -24.53
N GLU A 4 -10.02 16.81 -25.33
CA GLU A 4 -11.26 17.57 -25.11
C GLU A 4 -12.51 16.89 -25.71
N LEU A 5 -12.34 15.78 -26.43
CA LEU A 5 -13.46 14.95 -26.87
C LEU A 5 -14.03 14.17 -25.67
N ASN A 6 -15.35 14.23 -25.50
CA ASN A 6 -16.23 13.25 -24.84
C ASN A 6 -16.81 13.51 -23.43
N MET A 7 -16.64 14.66 -22.78
CA MET A 7 -17.51 14.94 -21.61
C MET A 7 -18.94 15.31 -22.07
N LYS A 8 -19.06 16.11 -23.15
CA LYS A 8 -20.36 16.56 -23.68
C LYS A 8 -21.27 15.45 -24.19
N LEU A 9 -20.73 14.30 -24.62
CA LEU A 9 -21.54 13.18 -25.15
C LEU A 9 -22.24 12.41 -24.03
N LEU A 10 -21.62 12.29 -22.85
CA LEU A 10 -22.24 11.65 -21.69
C LEU A 10 -23.39 12.48 -21.14
N ASP A 11 -23.28 13.81 -21.18
CA ASP A 11 -24.30 14.74 -20.69
C ASP A 11 -25.57 14.78 -21.54
N ILE A 12 -25.49 14.34 -22.81
CA ILE A 12 -26.62 14.31 -23.76
C ILE A 12 -27.38 12.98 -23.66
N LEU A 13 -26.76 11.92 -23.14
CA LEU A 13 -27.37 10.59 -23.08
C LEU A 13 -28.44 10.51 -21.98
N PRO A 14 -29.60 9.87 -22.26
CA PRO A 14 -30.56 9.55 -21.21
C PRO A 14 -29.95 8.67 -20.12
N ASN A 15 -30.38 8.87 -18.88
CA ASN A 15 -29.86 8.15 -17.71
C ASN A 15 -30.05 6.63 -17.82
N GLU A 16 -31.08 6.18 -18.50
CA GLU A 16 -31.37 4.76 -18.76
C GLU A 16 -30.24 4.13 -19.59
N ILE A 17 -29.79 4.82 -20.64
CA ILE A 17 -28.70 4.37 -21.50
C ILE A 17 -27.38 4.37 -20.73
N LEU A 18 -27.12 5.40 -19.94
CA LEU A 18 -25.94 5.46 -19.07
C LEU A 18 -25.92 4.28 -18.08
N THR A 19 -27.09 3.91 -17.53
CA THR A 19 -27.21 2.77 -16.61
C THR A 19 -26.89 1.45 -17.31
N ILE A 20 -27.38 1.26 -18.54
CA ILE A 20 -27.09 0.09 -19.36
C ILE A 20 -25.59 0.01 -19.68
N ILE A 21 -25.00 1.10 -20.18
CA ILE A 21 -23.56 1.16 -20.47
C ILE A 21 -22.76 0.85 -19.21
N TRP A 22 -23.12 1.45 -18.08
CA TRP A 22 -22.45 1.24 -16.80
C TRP A 22 -22.53 -0.22 -16.36
N SER A 23 -23.60 -0.95 -16.67
CA SER A 23 -23.73 -2.37 -16.36
C SER A 23 -22.70 -3.25 -17.07
N TYR A 24 -22.29 -2.89 -18.30
CA TYR A 24 -21.30 -3.62 -19.09
C TYR A 24 -19.84 -3.35 -18.70
N ILE A 25 -19.57 -2.25 -17.98
CA ILE A 25 -18.21 -1.94 -17.55
C ILE A 25 -17.79 -2.89 -16.43
N ASN A 26 -16.63 -3.53 -16.59
CA ASN A 26 -16.08 -4.46 -15.61
C ASN A 26 -15.70 -3.73 -14.31
N ILE A 27 -15.86 -4.39 -13.16
CA ILE A 27 -15.42 -3.90 -11.85
C ILE A 27 -13.95 -3.44 -11.89
N LYS A 28 -13.07 -4.17 -12.59
CA LYS A 28 -11.65 -3.78 -12.73
C LYS A 28 -11.46 -2.40 -13.36
N GLN A 29 -12.35 -2.00 -14.24
CA GLN A 29 -12.35 -0.67 -14.87
C GLN A 29 -13.03 0.37 -13.96
N LYS A 30 -14.16 0.01 -13.34
CA LYS A 30 -14.93 0.88 -12.43
C LYS A 30 -14.10 1.40 -11.25
N ILE A 31 -13.15 0.61 -10.76
CA ILE A 31 -12.27 0.96 -9.64
C ILE A 31 -11.53 2.28 -9.87
N TRP A 32 -11.14 2.56 -11.12
CA TRP A 32 -10.35 3.74 -11.46
C TRP A 32 -11.17 4.99 -11.71
N VAL A 33 -12.51 4.88 -11.72
CA VAL A 33 -13.40 5.99 -12.10
C VAL A 33 -13.56 6.99 -10.97
N ASN A 34 -13.79 6.54 -9.74
CA ASN A 34 -13.92 7.44 -8.60
C ASN A 34 -13.46 6.81 -7.28
N LYS A 35 -13.32 7.67 -6.27
CA LYS A 35 -12.88 7.30 -4.92
C LYS A 35 -13.79 6.24 -4.27
N VAL A 36 -15.11 6.36 -4.43
CA VAL A 36 -16.08 5.45 -3.80
C VAL A 36 -15.91 4.03 -4.34
N TYR A 37 -15.74 3.88 -5.65
CA TYR A 37 -15.49 2.58 -6.28
C TYR A 37 -14.11 2.04 -5.93
N PHE A 38 -13.09 2.90 -5.84
CA PHE A 38 -11.77 2.49 -5.36
C PHE A 38 -11.87 1.90 -3.96
N GLU A 39 -12.42 2.61 -2.98
CA GLU A 39 -12.54 2.13 -1.59
C GLU A 39 -13.40 0.88 -1.43
N LYS A 40 -14.34 0.65 -2.35
CA LYS A 40 -15.20 -0.53 -2.34
C LYS A 40 -14.50 -1.78 -2.88
N TYR A 41 -13.64 -1.62 -3.88
CA TYR A 41 -13.17 -2.75 -4.70
C TYR A 41 -11.63 -2.85 -4.81
N HIS A 42 -10.84 -1.96 -4.19
CA HIS A 42 -9.37 -1.98 -4.25
C HIS A 42 -8.75 -3.31 -3.81
N LYS A 43 -9.42 -4.05 -2.92
CA LYS A 43 -8.98 -5.40 -2.48
C LYS A 43 -8.88 -6.42 -3.60
N LEU A 44 -9.57 -6.19 -4.73
CA LEU A 44 -9.48 -7.05 -5.92
C LEU A 44 -8.20 -6.79 -6.72
N ILE A 45 -7.68 -5.56 -6.70
CA ILE A 45 -6.49 -5.17 -7.48
C ILE A 45 -5.21 -5.36 -6.67
N ILE A 46 -5.25 -5.13 -5.36
CA ILE A 46 -4.06 -5.23 -4.50
C ILE A 46 -3.27 -6.55 -4.68
N PRO A 47 -3.91 -7.74 -4.74
CA PRO A 47 -3.20 -8.99 -4.97
C PRO A 47 -2.53 -9.09 -6.33
N GLU A 48 -3.04 -8.36 -7.34
CA GLU A 48 -2.50 -8.34 -8.71
C GLU A 48 -1.28 -7.43 -8.84
N ILE A 49 -0.96 -6.63 -7.82
CA ILE A 49 0.19 -5.72 -7.87
C ILE A 49 1.49 -6.53 -7.81
N PRO A 50 2.29 -6.56 -8.90
CA PRO A 50 3.55 -7.28 -8.89
C PRO A 50 4.51 -6.61 -7.92
N ARG A 51 5.31 -7.42 -7.22
CA ARG A 51 6.33 -6.93 -6.28
C ARG A 51 5.75 -5.93 -5.26
N PHE A 52 4.70 -6.34 -4.54
CA PHE A 52 3.99 -5.51 -3.56
C PHE A 52 4.90 -4.68 -2.62
N ASN A 53 6.04 -5.21 -2.19
CA ASN A 53 7.00 -4.45 -1.37
C ASN A 53 7.60 -3.23 -2.09
N SER A 54 7.87 -3.34 -3.40
CA SER A 54 8.34 -2.22 -4.22
C SER A 54 7.24 -1.18 -4.40
N TYR A 55 5.98 -1.63 -4.51
CA TYR A 55 4.83 -0.73 -4.53
C TYR A 55 4.67 0.04 -3.21
N MET A 56 4.83 -0.64 -2.06
CA MET A 56 4.86 0.04 -0.76
C MET A 56 6.00 1.06 -0.64
N HIS A 57 7.19 0.76 -1.18
CA HIS A 57 8.29 1.74 -1.26
C HIS A 57 7.91 2.96 -2.08
N PHE A 58 7.28 2.73 -3.23
CA PHE A 58 6.83 3.79 -4.12
C PHE A 58 5.79 4.69 -3.43
N ILE A 59 4.81 4.10 -2.73
CA ILE A 59 3.82 4.85 -1.92
C ILE A 59 4.52 5.73 -0.88
N ILE A 60 5.45 5.16 -0.11
CA ILE A 60 6.12 5.86 0.98
C ILE A 60 7.03 6.97 0.46
N ARG A 61 7.84 6.69 -0.57
CA ARG A 61 8.76 7.65 -1.18
C ARG A 61 8.04 8.88 -1.74
N ASN A 62 6.87 8.67 -2.34
CA ASN A 62 6.05 9.75 -2.90
C ASN A 62 5.04 10.34 -1.89
N LYS A 63 5.03 9.87 -0.63
CA LYS A 63 4.14 10.35 0.43
C LYS A 63 2.65 10.27 0.06
N TYR A 64 2.23 9.17 -0.57
CA TYR A 64 0.82 8.94 -0.91
C TYR A 64 0.00 8.51 0.31
N ASP A 65 -0.33 9.48 1.17
CA ASP A 65 -1.02 9.27 2.45
C ASP A 65 -2.31 8.46 2.31
N TYR A 66 -3.12 8.78 1.31
CA TYR A 66 -4.41 8.13 1.11
C TYR A 66 -4.27 6.63 0.82
N LEU A 67 -3.42 6.28 -0.17
CA LEU A 67 -3.15 4.89 -0.50
C LEU A 67 -2.50 4.15 0.67
N PHE A 68 -1.53 4.80 1.32
CA PHE A 68 -0.87 4.23 2.49
C PHE A 68 -1.85 3.90 3.61
N ASN A 69 -2.75 4.84 3.95
CA ASN A 69 -3.78 4.64 4.97
C ASN A 69 -4.67 3.43 4.65
N ILE A 70 -5.10 3.29 3.39
CA ILE A 70 -5.91 2.14 2.95
C ILE A 70 -5.14 0.83 3.12
N MET A 71 -3.88 0.77 2.66
CA MET A 71 -3.05 -0.43 2.76
C MET A 71 -2.81 -0.83 4.22
N VAL A 72 -2.51 0.13 5.09
CA VAL A 72 -2.32 -0.11 6.54
C VAL A 72 -3.63 -0.54 7.17
N LYS A 73 -4.75 0.15 6.91
CA LYS A 73 -6.07 -0.18 7.47
C LYS A 73 -6.44 -1.64 7.19
N ASP A 74 -6.24 -2.11 5.98
CA ASP A 74 -6.60 -3.48 5.60
C ASP A 74 -5.62 -4.53 6.11
N ASN A 75 -4.33 -4.21 6.20
CA ASN A 75 -3.30 -5.22 6.43
C ASN A 75 -2.63 -5.14 7.81
N HIS A 76 -2.90 -4.14 8.64
CA HIS A 76 -2.18 -3.91 9.90
C HIS A 76 -2.09 -5.16 10.79
N LYS A 77 -3.18 -5.91 10.95
CA LYS A 77 -3.20 -7.15 11.76
C LYS A 77 -2.29 -8.22 11.17
N LEU A 78 -2.38 -8.44 9.86
CA LEU A 78 -1.55 -9.42 9.14
C LEU A 78 -0.07 -9.02 9.23
N TRP A 79 0.23 -7.74 9.04
CA TRP A 79 1.58 -7.18 9.07
C TRP A 79 2.22 -7.21 10.46
N LEU A 80 1.42 -7.04 11.52
CA LEU A 80 1.87 -7.20 12.90
C LEU A 80 2.28 -8.65 13.22
N ASN A 81 1.60 -9.62 12.60
CA ASN A 81 1.86 -11.05 12.79
C ASN A 81 3.01 -11.59 11.94
N LYS A 82 3.42 -10.89 10.87
CA LYS A 82 4.58 -11.25 10.05
C LYS A 82 5.88 -10.99 10.80
N LYS A 83 6.32 -11.93 11.64
CA LYS A 83 7.49 -11.74 12.50
C LYS A 83 8.83 -11.85 11.75
N LYS A 84 9.89 -11.28 12.33
CA LYS A 84 11.29 -11.39 11.85
C LYS A 84 11.47 -10.98 10.38
N TRP A 85 10.87 -9.86 9.99
CA TRP A 85 10.88 -9.39 8.61
C TRP A 85 12.29 -8.99 8.16
N PRO A 86 12.87 -9.62 7.13
CA PRO A 86 14.21 -9.29 6.66
C PRO A 86 14.17 -8.15 5.63
N TYR A 87 15.10 -7.21 5.73
CA TYR A 87 15.37 -6.24 4.67
C TYR A 87 16.84 -5.82 4.69
N LYS A 88 17.53 -6.00 3.56
CA LYS A 88 19.00 -5.88 3.48
C LYS A 88 19.67 -6.70 4.59
N GLU A 89 20.52 -6.05 5.39
CA GLU A 89 21.24 -6.62 6.52
C GLU A 89 20.48 -6.49 7.84
N LEU A 90 19.23 -6.05 7.80
CA LEU A 90 18.41 -5.81 8.99
C LEU A 90 17.29 -6.86 9.11
N ILE A 91 16.94 -7.21 10.34
CA ILE A 91 15.78 -8.03 10.71
C ILE A 91 14.89 -7.21 11.64
N PHE A 92 13.68 -6.91 11.18
CA PHE A 92 12.66 -6.18 11.92
C PHE A 92 11.74 -7.14 12.67
N ASN A 93 11.11 -6.74 13.79
CA ASN A 93 10.25 -7.69 14.51
C ASN A 93 8.99 -8.00 13.73
N ASN A 94 8.46 -7.05 12.98
CA ASN A 94 7.30 -7.23 12.13
C ASN A 94 7.35 -6.32 10.89
N TYR A 95 6.38 -6.46 9.98
CA TYR A 95 6.33 -5.66 8.75
C TYR A 95 6.05 -4.18 9.01
N LEU A 96 5.28 -3.84 10.05
CA LEU A 96 5.01 -2.44 10.43
C LEU A 96 6.28 -1.72 10.90
N ASP A 97 7.14 -2.40 11.66
CA ASP A 97 8.44 -1.86 12.08
C ASP A 97 9.33 -1.55 10.86
N TYR A 98 9.28 -2.41 9.85
CA TYR A 98 9.94 -2.18 8.57
C TYR A 98 9.36 -0.98 7.82
N LEU A 99 8.03 -0.82 7.77
CA LEU A 99 7.41 0.36 7.16
C LEU A 99 7.78 1.64 7.90
N LEU A 100 7.85 1.61 9.24
CA LEU A 100 8.29 2.75 10.03
C LEU A 100 9.73 3.15 9.68
N TYR A 101 10.63 2.17 9.56
CA TYR A 101 12.00 2.41 9.10
C TYR A 101 12.04 3.10 7.73
N LEU A 102 11.22 2.65 6.79
CA LEU A 102 11.12 3.28 5.46
C LEU A 102 10.60 4.72 5.55
N CYS A 103 9.57 4.97 6.37
CA CYS A 103 9.02 6.31 6.56
C CYS A 103 10.05 7.28 7.15
N ASN A 104 10.83 6.82 8.15
CA ASN A 104 11.93 7.60 8.71
C ASN A 104 12.98 7.92 7.65
N LYS A 105 13.39 6.93 6.85
CA LYS A 105 14.40 7.10 5.80
C LYS A 105 13.98 8.08 4.69
N SER A 106 12.68 8.20 4.44
CA SER A 106 12.10 9.05 3.39
C SER A 106 11.51 10.36 3.93
N ASN A 107 11.72 10.68 5.21
CA ASN A 107 11.17 11.87 5.88
C ASN A 107 9.65 12.03 5.67
N ALA A 108 8.92 10.92 5.73
CA ALA A 108 7.46 10.87 5.59
C ALA A 108 6.79 10.93 6.97
N SER A 109 6.82 12.10 7.61
CA SER A 109 6.31 12.34 8.97
C SER A 109 4.85 11.95 9.15
N LYS A 110 3.99 12.32 8.18
CA LYS A 110 2.55 12.01 8.22
C LYS A 110 2.25 10.52 8.14
N LEU A 111 2.98 9.78 7.29
CA LEU A 111 2.84 8.31 7.21
C LEU A 111 3.30 7.62 8.49
N LYS A 112 4.34 8.15 9.14
CA LYS A 112 4.79 7.69 10.45
C LYS A 112 3.72 7.90 11.51
N GLU A 113 3.04 9.04 11.51
CA GLU A 113 1.92 9.30 12.41
C GLU A 113 0.76 8.33 12.16
N THR A 114 0.42 8.06 10.89
CA THR A 114 -0.54 6.99 10.54
C THR A 114 -0.15 5.67 11.19
N LEU A 115 1.10 5.22 11.02
CA LEU A 115 1.56 3.95 11.61
C LEU A 115 1.46 3.94 13.13
N ALA A 116 1.80 5.06 13.78
CA ALA A 116 1.67 5.20 15.23
C ALA A 116 0.19 5.06 15.68
N ASN A 117 -0.73 5.69 14.95
CA ASN A 117 -2.16 5.64 15.23
C ASN A 117 -2.76 4.23 15.09
N TYR A 118 -2.27 3.44 14.13
CA TYR A 118 -2.72 2.05 13.96
C TYR A 118 -2.05 1.06 14.91
N SER A 119 -0.91 1.43 15.49
CA SER A 119 -0.15 0.54 16.35
C SER A 119 -0.35 0.72 17.84
N LYS A 120 -0.82 1.91 18.28
CA LYS A 120 -1.26 2.37 19.62
C LYS A 120 -0.53 1.88 20.89
N SER A 121 0.43 0.97 20.83
CA SER A 121 1.15 0.39 21.97
C SER A 121 2.33 -0.55 21.62
N ASN A 122 2.64 -0.85 20.35
CA ASN A 122 3.62 -1.91 20.03
C ASN A 122 4.75 -1.60 19.02
N ILE A 123 4.81 -0.39 18.44
CA ILE A 123 5.92 -0.03 17.54
C ILE A 123 6.97 0.75 18.33
N ASN A 124 8.03 0.07 18.76
CA ASN A 124 9.19 0.74 19.34
C ASN A 124 10.11 1.20 18.20
N ALA A 125 10.51 2.47 18.22
CA ALA A 125 11.29 3.12 17.16
C ALA A 125 12.64 2.43 16.83
N ASN A 126 13.17 1.59 17.72
CA ASN A 126 14.51 0.98 17.64
C ASN A 126 14.49 -0.53 17.89
N LYS A 127 13.86 -1.34 17.03
CA LYS A 127 13.91 -2.81 17.18
C LYS A 127 14.18 -3.52 15.85
N TYR A 128 15.28 -3.16 15.21
CA TYR A 128 15.88 -4.04 14.20
C TYR A 128 17.17 -4.64 14.73
N LYS A 129 17.45 -5.89 14.35
CA LYS A 129 18.72 -6.56 14.62
C LYS A 129 19.53 -6.62 13.33
N ILE A 130 20.84 -6.39 13.42
CA ILE A 130 21.75 -6.62 12.30
C ILE A 130 21.90 -8.14 12.12
N LYS A 131 21.84 -8.62 10.86
CA LYS A 131 22.11 -10.02 10.52
C LYS A 131 23.55 -10.36 10.88
N ARG A 132 23.76 -11.36 11.72
CA ARG A 132 25.09 -11.91 12.01
C ARG A 132 25.39 -13.04 11.03
N THR A 133 26.50 -12.94 10.30
CA THR A 133 27.10 -14.04 9.55
C THR A 133 28.13 -14.72 10.45
N ASN A 134 27.83 -15.93 10.92
CA ASN A 134 28.82 -16.74 11.64
C ASN A 134 29.64 -17.53 10.61
N TYR A 135 30.91 -17.17 10.43
CA TYR A 135 31.86 -17.99 9.69
C TYR A 135 32.43 -19.06 10.62
N ASN A 136 31.67 -20.14 10.85
CA ASN A 136 32.22 -21.30 11.52
C ASN A 136 33.06 -22.08 10.50
N ARG A 137 34.39 -21.92 10.53
CA ARG A 137 35.31 -22.88 9.89
C ARG A 137 35.42 -24.07 10.84
N TRP A 138 34.91 -25.22 10.43
CA TRP A 138 35.25 -26.48 11.06
C TRP A 138 36.72 -26.76 10.75
N THR A 139 37.55 -26.77 11.78
CA THR A 139 38.93 -27.26 11.70
C THR A 139 38.94 -28.69 12.23
N ASN A 140 39.48 -29.62 11.43
CA ASN A 140 39.68 -31.03 11.81
C ASN A 140 40.71 -31.18 12.93
#